data_AF-A0A843IIY6-F1
#
_entry.id   AF-A0A843IIY6-F1
#
_cell.length_a   1.000
_cell.length_b   1.000
_cell.length_c   1.000
_cell.angle_alpha   90.00
_cell.angle_beta   90.00
_cell.angle_gamma   90.00
#
_symmetry.space_group_name_H-M   'P 1'
#
loop_
_entity.id
_entity.type
_entity.pdbx_description
1 polymer ?
#
loop_
_entity_poly.entity_id
_entity_poly.type
_entity_poly.pdbx_seq_one_letter_code
_entity_poly.pdbx_strand_id
1 'polypeptide(L)'
;MIATENKKVLMPDEVKLIFEVKMSIVWNWEYDVETSRIREVGDFRTHQGRPSFTRSDSILKAIGKCIDIRVSSFKASKIPLVVLGNAPLSNGFCKKADYLKTSGIIQGFWSLNSFPLNHGNTRKRSSKNGFIRFDNIDELNMSLNTIFNQELNFFSGMETPERLGEIIEIANNEKTYEKKGLKFINLLKRS
;
A
#
# COMPACT_ATOMS: atom_id res chain seq x y z
N MET A 1 1.95 -5.58 11.53
CA MET A 1 0.57 -6.06 11.29
C MET A 1 -0.28 -5.61 12.47
N ILE A 2 -1.56 -5.31 12.25
CA ILE A 2 -2.54 -5.01 13.30
C ILE A 2 -3.58 -6.13 13.28
N ALA A 3 -3.90 -6.68 14.44
CA ALA A 3 -4.81 -7.81 14.61
C ALA A 3 -5.80 -7.56 15.76
N THR A 4 -6.92 -8.29 15.76
CA THR A 4 -7.92 -8.23 16.83
C THR A 4 -7.49 -8.97 18.09
N GLU A 5 -6.62 -9.97 17.94
CA GLU A 5 -6.16 -10.82 19.03
C GLU A 5 -4.63 -10.88 19.06
N ASN A 6 -4.07 -11.05 20.25
CA ASN A 6 -2.64 -11.24 20.44
C ASN A 6 -2.31 -12.75 20.52
N LYS A 7 -2.16 -13.39 19.37
CA LYS A 7 -1.80 -14.82 19.27
C LYS A 7 -0.80 -15.09 18.16
N LYS A 8 -0.12 -16.25 18.26
CA LYS A 8 0.96 -16.64 17.34
C LYS A 8 0.48 -16.99 15.93
N VAL A 9 -0.71 -17.60 15.81
CA VAL A 9 -1.31 -17.99 14.54
C VAL A 9 -2.65 -17.28 14.41
N LEU A 10 -2.81 -16.49 13.36
CA LEU A 10 -4.00 -15.69 13.10
C LEU A 10 -4.71 -16.21 11.85
N MET A 11 -6.03 -16.22 11.92
CA MET A 11 -6.90 -16.40 10.76
C MET A 11 -7.00 -15.06 10.00
N PRO A 12 -7.26 -15.08 8.67
CA PRO A 12 -7.28 -13.85 7.89
C PRO A 12 -8.29 -12.79 8.37
N ASP A 13 -9.43 -13.20 8.93
CA ASP A 13 -10.48 -12.35 9.50
C ASP A 13 -10.08 -11.66 10.82
N GLU A 14 -9.02 -12.14 11.47
CA GLU A 14 -8.47 -11.57 12.70
C GLU A 14 -7.39 -10.52 12.40
N VAL A 15 -6.97 -10.42 11.14
CA VAL A 15 -5.99 -9.44 10.69
C VAL A 15 -6.70 -8.20 10.17
N LYS A 16 -6.45 -7.04 10.80
CA LYS A 16 -7.05 -5.75 10.41
C LYS A 16 -6.24 -4.99 9.38
N LEU A 17 -4.92 -5.14 9.37
CA LEU A 17 -4.01 -4.46 8.44
C LEU A 17 -2.66 -5.15 8.40
N ILE A 18 -2.11 -5.33 7.20
CA ILE A 18 -0.75 -5.81 6.99
C ILE A 18 0.11 -4.67 6.46
N PHE A 19 1.31 -4.55 7.04
CA PHE A 19 2.35 -3.64 6.57
C PHE A 19 3.46 -4.44 5.92
N GLU A 20 3.77 -4.18 4.65
CA GLU A 20 5.03 -4.58 4.03
C GLU A 20 6.03 -3.44 4.19
N VAL A 21 7.10 -3.67 4.94
CA VAL A 21 8.10 -2.64 5.23
C VAL A 21 9.21 -2.68 4.17
N LYS A 22 9.49 -1.53 3.56
CA LYS A 22 10.56 -1.31 2.58
C LYS A 22 11.41 -0.11 2.99
N MET A 23 12.37 -0.36 3.88
CA MET A 23 13.35 0.64 4.27
C MET A 23 14.48 0.77 3.23
N SER A 24 15.07 1.96 3.16
CA SER A 24 16.32 2.17 2.43
C SER A 24 17.21 3.21 3.08
N ILE A 25 18.48 3.13 2.73
CA ILE A 25 19.44 4.19 3.02
C ILE A 25 19.07 5.37 2.11
N VAL A 26 18.68 6.47 2.73
CA VAL A 26 18.34 7.72 2.03
C VAL A 26 19.49 8.72 2.16
N TRP A 27 20.35 8.52 3.15
CA TRP A 27 21.41 9.43 3.54
C TRP A 27 22.69 8.70 3.87
N ASN A 28 23.80 9.35 3.56
CA ASN A 28 25.10 9.00 4.08
C ASN A 28 25.59 10.06 5.04
N TRP A 29 26.04 9.60 6.19
CA TRP A 29 26.59 10.39 7.26
C TRP A 29 27.97 9.86 7.59
N GLU A 30 28.88 10.78 7.89
CA GLU A 30 30.24 10.48 8.35
C GLU A 30 30.40 11.06 9.75
N TYR A 31 31.04 10.31 10.63
CA TYR A 31 31.45 10.83 11.93
C TYR A 31 32.86 11.40 11.79
N ASP A 32 32.98 12.70 11.96
CA ASP A 32 34.25 13.40 12.03
C ASP A 32 34.82 13.24 13.44
N VAL A 33 35.90 12.46 13.54
CA VAL A 33 36.55 12.12 14.82
C VAL A 33 37.25 13.34 15.43
N GLU A 34 37.74 14.27 14.60
CA GLU A 34 38.46 15.46 15.07
C GLU A 34 37.49 16.47 15.70
N THR A 35 36.32 16.66 15.07
CA THR A 35 35.31 17.60 15.59
C THR A 35 34.27 16.93 16.50
N SER A 36 34.31 15.60 16.62
CA SER A 36 33.31 14.78 17.31
C SER A 36 31.87 15.04 16.84
N ARG A 37 31.69 15.34 15.55
CA ARG A 37 30.39 15.70 14.95
C ARG A 37 30.02 14.75 13.82
N ILE A 38 28.72 14.61 13.60
CA ILE A 38 28.19 13.90 12.44
C ILE A 38 28.02 14.91 11.29
N ARG A 39 28.60 14.59 10.13
CA ARG A 39 28.53 15.38 8.91
C ARG A 39 27.69 14.66 7.86
N GLU A 40 26.81 15.40 7.19
CA GLU A 40 26.11 14.92 6.00
C GLU A 40 27.09 14.80 4.83
N VAL A 41 27.27 13.60 4.29
CA VAL A 41 28.14 13.34 3.13
C VAL A 41 27.35 13.50 1.83
N GLY A 42 26.07 13.11 1.85
CA GLY A 42 25.18 13.24 0.72
C GLY A 42 23.88 12.44 0.89
N ASP A 43 22.96 12.65 -0.04
CA ASP A 43 21.67 11.97 -0.07
C ASP A 43 21.55 10.97 -1.22
N PHE A 44 20.39 10.35 -1.33
CA PHE A 44 20.13 9.36 -2.37
C PHE A 44 20.26 9.91 -3.81
N ARG A 45 20.26 11.23 -4.02
CA ARG A 45 20.48 11.87 -5.33
C ARG A 45 21.96 11.89 -5.68
N THR A 46 22.85 11.95 -4.69
CA THR A 46 24.31 11.92 -4.88
C THR A 46 24.87 10.49 -4.85
N HIS A 47 24.13 9.53 -4.28
CA HIS A 47 24.50 8.13 -4.29
C HIS A 47 24.33 7.46 -5.66
N GLN A 48 25.22 6.52 -5.99
CA GLN A 48 25.00 5.58 -7.09
C GLN A 48 23.82 4.62 -6.81
N GLY A 49 23.49 4.39 -5.53
CA GLY A 49 22.37 3.56 -5.08
C GLY A 49 21.05 4.32 -4.99
N ARG A 50 20.00 3.79 -5.62
CA ARG A 50 18.63 4.32 -5.54
C ARG A 50 17.87 3.74 -4.34
N PRO A 51 17.05 4.53 -3.62
CA PRO A 51 16.20 4.03 -2.53
C PRO A 51 15.25 2.90 -2.98
N SER A 52 14.84 2.02 -2.06
CA SER A 52 13.93 0.88 -2.31
C SER A 52 12.65 1.32 -3.02
N PHE A 53 12.07 2.45 -2.63
CA PHE A 53 10.87 3.00 -3.26
C PHE A 53 11.09 3.48 -4.69
N THR A 54 12.32 3.79 -5.08
CA THR A 54 12.66 4.19 -6.45
C THR A 54 13.26 3.03 -7.26
N ARG A 55 13.57 1.91 -6.59
CA ARG A 55 13.98 0.66 -7.25
C ARG A 55 12.78 -0.18 -7.63
N SER A 56 12.66 -0.44 -8.94
CA SER A 56 11.57 -1.24 -9.49
C SER A 56 11.48 -2.63 -8.86
N ASP A 57 12.61 -3.31 -8.59
CA ASP A 57 12.62 -4.66 -8.02
C ASP A 57 11.99 -4.72 -6.61
N SER A 58 12.32 -3.74 -5.76
CA SER A 58 11.87 -3.70 -4.37
C SER A 58 10.37 -3.49 -4.30
N ILE A 59 9.85 -2.66 -5.19
CA ILE A 59 8.41 -2.40 -5.31
C ILE A 59 7.70 -3.57 -5.97
N LEU A 60 8.26 -4.19 -7.01
CA LEU A 60 7.71 -5.40 -7.61
C LEU A 60 7.60 -6.53 -6.59
N LYS A 61 8.60 -6.69 -5.70
CA LYS A 61 8.53 -7.63 -4.57
C LYS A 61 7.42 -7.27 -3.60
N ALA A 62 7.23 -5.98 -3.27
CA ALA A 62 6.13 -5.55 -2.40
C ALA A 62 4.76 -5.84 -3.02
N ILE A 63 4.59 -5.51 -4.30
CA ILE A 63 3.37 -5.78 -5.08
C ILE A 63 3.11 -7.28 -5.13
N GLY A 64 4.13 -8.09 -5.46
CA GLY A 64 4.01 -9.55 -5.55
C GLY A 64 3.52 -10.17 -4.25
N LYS A 65 4.12 -9.80 -3.12
CA LYS A 65 3.66 -10.26 -1.79
C LYS A 65 2.24 -9.83 -1.47
N CYS A 66 1.87 -8.59 -1.83
CA CYS A 66 0.52 -8.09 -1.60
C CYS A 66 -0.51 -8.87 -2.43
N ILE A 67 -0.21 -9.14 -3.70
CA ILE A 67 -1.06 -9.95 -4.57
C ILE A 67 -1.18 -11.38 -4.03
N ASP A 68 -0.08 -12.00 -3.64
CA ASP A 68 -0.03 -13.36 -3.08
C ASP A 68 -0.98 -13.52 -1.88
N ILE A 69 -0.93 -12.57 -0.92
CA ILE A 69 -1.87 -12.53 0.21
C ILE A 69 -3.31 -12.41 -0.28
N ARG A 70 -3.59 -11.53 -1.25
CA ARG A 70 -4.95 -11.28 -1.73
C ARG A 70 -5.59 -12.48 -2.40
N VAL A 71 -4.81 -13.23 -3.19
CA VAL A 71 -5.32 -14.38 -3.93
C VAL A 71 -5.39 -15.65 -3.08
N SER A 72 -4.74 -15.67 -1.90
CA SER A 72 -4.70 -16.85 -1.02
C SER A 72 -6.07 -17.31 -0.50
N SER A 73 -7.02 -16.38 -0.24
CA SER A 73 -8.39 -16.72 0.17
C SER A 73 -9.34 -15.52 0.10
N PHE A 74 -10.64 -15.79 0.10
CA PHE A 74 -11.66 -14.74 0.14
C PHE A 74 -11.52 -13.83 1.37
N LYS A 75 -11.24 -14.41 2.55
CA LYS A 75 -11.06 -13.64 3.78
C LYS A 75 -9.80 -12.77 3.69
N ALA A 76 -8.70 -13.32 3.18
CA ALA A 76 -7.44 -12.57 3.02
C ALA A 76 -7.54 -11.42 1.99
N SER A 77 -8.36 -11.58 0.95
CA SER A 77 -8.59 -10.53 -0.06
C SER A 77 -9.15 -9.22 0.53
N LYS A 78 -9.79 -9.27 1.70
CA LYS A 78 -10.35 -8.11 2.38
C LYS A 78 -9.33 -7.37 3.25
N ILE A 79 -8.19 -7.99 3.54
CA ILE A 79 -7.17 -7.39 4.39
C ILE A 79 -6.58 -6.16 3.68
N PRO A 80 -6.64 -4.97 4.28
CA PRO A 80 -5.91 -3.81 3.79
C PRO A 80 -4.40 -4.07 3.83
N LEU A 81 -3.71 -3.66 2.76
CA LEU A 81 -2.26 -3.85 2.62
C LEU A 81 -1.60 -2.50 2.41
N VAL A 82 -0.67 -2.13 3.27
CA VAL A 82 0.07 -0.86 3.17
C VAL A 82 1.56 -1.15 3.05
N VAL A 83 2.24 -0.42 2.19
CA VAL A 83 3.70 -0.47 2.09
C VAL A 83 4.28 0.70 2.86
N LEU A 84 5.06 0.41 3.91
CA LEU A 84 5.76 1.43 4.69
C LEU A 84 7.17 1.64 4.13
N GLY A 85 7.63 2.89 4.10
CA GLY A 85 9.02 3.20 3.83
C GLY A 85 9.42 4.54 4.41
N ASN A 86 10.63 4.98 4.07
CA ASN A 86 11.27 6.16 4.66
C ASN A 86 11.86 7.11 3.61
N ALA A 87 11.70 6.78 2.33
CA ALA A 87 12.30 7.50 1.20
C ALA A 87 11.27 8.39 0.49
N PRO A 88 11.72 9.49 -0.13
CA PRO A 88 10.84 10.30 -0.97
C PRO A 88 10.48 9.55 -2.26
N LEU A 89 9.29 9.84 -2.80
CA LEU A 89 8.82 9.23 -4.04
C LEU A 89 8.94 10.19 -5.22
N SER A 90 9.39 9.66 -6.36
CA SER A 90 9.39 10.38 -7.63
C SER A 90 7.97 10.54 -8.20
N ASN A 91 7.78 11.50 -9.11
CA ASN A 91 6.48 11.75 -9.75
C ASN A 91 5.95 10.53 -10.52
N GLY A 92 6.83 9.84 -11.26
CA GLY A 92 6.45 8.62 -11.98
C GLY A 92 5.96 7.53 -11.03
N PHE A 93 6.60 7.40 -9.87
CA PHE A 93 6.20 6.43 -8.87
C PHE A 93 4.87 6.80 -8.19
N CYS A 94 4.61 8.09 -7.96
CA CYS A 94 3.33 8.54 -7.40
C CYS A 94 2.14 8.11 -8.26
N LYS A 95 2.26 8.20 -9.59
CA LYS A 95 1.22 7.70 -10.52
C LYS A 95 1.00 6.19 -10.36
N LYS A 96 2.09 5.41 -10.21
CA LYS A 96 2.00 3.97 -9.97
C LYS A 96 1.37 3.64 -8.62
N ALA A 97 1.72 4.37 -7.56
CA ALA A 97 1.13 4.24 -6.24
C ALA A 97 -0.38 4.54 -6.26
N ASP A 98 -0.79 5.59 -6.97
CA ASP A 98 -2.20 5.91 -7.18
C ASP A 98 -2.94 4.80 -7.92
N TYR A 99 -2.34 4.25 -8.98
CA TYR A 99 -2.92 3.13 -9.73
C TYR A 99 -3.09 1.85 -8.88
N LEU A 100 -2.06 1.50 -8.08
CA LEU A 100 -2.09 0.33 -7.19
C LEU A 100 -3.14 0.47 -6.09
N LYS A 101 -3.38 1.70 -5.62
CA LYS A 101 -4.46 2.00 -4.69
C LYS A 101 -5.83 1.88 -5.33
N THR A 102 -6.04 2.47 -6.50
CA THR A 102 -7.34 2.40 -7.18
C THR A 102 -7.70 1.01 -7.66
N SER A 103 -6.71 0.18 -8.02
CA SER A 103 -6.92 -1.24 -8.36
C SER A 103 -7.12 -2.12 -7.12
N GLY A 104 -6.99 -1.57 -5.91
CA GLY A 104 -7.19 -2.29 -4.66
C GLY A 104 -6.04 -3.19 -4.25
N ILE A 105 -4.93 -3.24 -5.00
CA ILE A 105 -3.78 -4.12 -4.72
C ILE A 105 -3.05 -3.68 -3.44
N ILE A 106 -2.78 -2.38 -3.29
CA ILE A 106 -2.11 -1.77 -2.12
C ILE A 106 -2.85 -0.50 -1.73
N GLN A 107 -3.23 -0.34 -0.46
CA GLN A 107 -4.11 0.72 0.05
C GLN A 107 -3.36 2.01 0.32
N GLY A 108 -2.03 1.94 0.37
CA GLY A 108 -1.16 3.09 0.37
C GLY A 108 0.30 2.72 0.45
N PHE A 109 1.13 3.58 -0.13
CA PHE A 109 2.54 3.70 0.17
C PHE A 109 2.69 4.83 1.19
N TRP A 110 3.16 4.53 2.38
CA TRP A 110 3.26 5.51 3.45
C TRP A 110 4.71 5.74 3.83
N SER A 111 5.11 7.01 3.91
CA SER A 111 6.37 7.43 4.51
C SER A 111 6.13 7.88 5.94
N LEU A 112 6.76 7.20 6.90
CA LEU A 112 6.76 7.63 8.30
C LEU A 112 7.86 8.67 8.59
N ASN A 113 8.72 8.94 7.60
CA ASN A 113 9.75 9.96 7.70
C ASN A 113 9.18 11.32 7.21
N SER A 114 9.04 12.26 8.14
CA SER A 114 8.53 13.62 7.92
C SER A 114 9.48 14.48 7.09
N PHE A 115 10.79 14.21 7.20
CA PHE A 115 11.84 14.89 6.46
C PHE A 115 12.73 13.87 5.73
N PRO A 116 12.23 13.24 4.65
CA PRO A 116 13.03 12.30 3.86
C PRO A 116 14.23 13.00 3.19
N LEU A 117 14.18 14.33 3.03
CA LEU A 117 15.25 15.18 2.53
C LEU A 117 15.41 16.41 3.46
N ASN A 118 16.63 16.69 3.96
CA ASN A 118 16.96 17.80 4.87
C ASN A 118 16.94 19.13 4.13
N HIS A 119 17.29 19.09 2.84
CA HIS A 119 17.48 20.26 1.98
C HIS A 119 16.51 20.25 0.78
N GLY A 120 15.27 19.79 0.95
CA GLY A 120 14.31 19.77 -0.15
C GLY A 120 12.86 19.52 0.24
N ASN A 121 11.95 20.12 -0.52
CA ASN A 121 10.53 19.81 -0.43
C ASN A 121 10.27 18.40 -0.99
N THR A 122 9.93 17.47 -0.11
CA THR A 122 9.42 16.16 -0.54
C THR A 122 7.91 16.24 -0.67
N ARG A 123 7.37 15.58 -1.70
CA ARG A 123 5.92 15.50 -1.90
C ARG A 123 5.22 14.94 -0.66
N LYS A 124 4.17 15.63 -0.19
CA LYS A 124 3.35 15.18 0.95
C LYS A 124 2.40 14.04 0.57
N ARG A 125 1.80 14.11 -0.62
CA ARG A 125 0.82 13.14 -1.13
C ARG A 125 0.78 13.09 -2.65
N SER A 126 0.37 11.95 -3.20
CA SER A 126 -0.01 11.81 -4.61
C SER A 126 -1.47 12.23 -4.84
N SER A 127 -1.94 12.31 -6.09
CA SER A 127 -3.25 12.90 -6.40
C SER A 127 -4.42 12.07 -5.89
N LYS A 128 -4.27 10.73 -5.85
CA LYS A 128 -5.29 9.81 -5.30
C LYS A 128 -4.92 9.29 -3.90
N ASN A 129 -3.96 9.95 -3.23
CA ASN A 129 -3.42 9.52 -1.95
C ASN A 129 -2.90 8.06 -1.97
N GLY A 130 -2.43 7.57 -3.12
CA GLY A 130 -1.69 6.31 -3.25
C GLY A 130 -0.34 6.36 -2.54
N PHE A 131 0.26 7.55 -2.44
CA PHE A 131 1.38 7.86 -1.56
C PHE A 131 0.98 8.94 -0.55
N ILE A 132 1.40 8.79 0.71
CA ILE A 132 1.26 9.77 1.78
C ILE A 132 2.53 9.80 2.63
N ARG A 133 3.05 10.98 2.95
CA ARG A 133 4.10 11.22 3.96
C ARG A 133 3.44 11.76 5.22
N PHE A 134 3.73 11.16 6.36
CA PHE A 134 3.23 11.62 7.64
C PHE A 134 4.25 12.49 8.37
N ASP A 135 3.78 13.63 8.86
CA ASP A 135 4.63 14.58 9.62
C ASP A 135 4.43 14.43 11.14
N ASN A 136 3.36 13.75 11.56
CA ASN A 136 3.08 13.44 12.95
C ASN A 136 2.19 12.18 13.06
N ILE A 137 2.02 11.73 14.30
CA ILE A 137 1.23 10.53 14.61
C ILE A 137 -0.26 10.70 14.34
N ASP A 138 -0.80 11.92 14.47
CA ASP A 138 -2.22 12.19 14.28
C ASP A 138 -2.65 11.98 12.82
N GLU A 139 -1.81 12.40 11.86
CA GLU A 139 -2.06 12.15 10.43
C GLU A 139 -2.06 10.64 10.10
N LEU A 140 -1.17 9.87 10.73
CA LEU A 140 -1.14 8.41 10.59
C LEU A 140 -2.43 7.80 11.17
N ASN A 141 -2.84 8.21 12.36
CA ASN A 141 -4.05 7.74 13.03
C ASN A 141 -5.31 8.04 12.19
N MET A 142 -5.42 9.25 11.63
CA MET A 142 -6.53 9.60 10.72
C MET A 142 -6.57 8.70 9.48
N SER A 143 -5.41 8.38 8.90
CA SER A 143 -5.32 7.50 7.72
C SER A 143 -5.66 6.05 8.06
N LEU A 144 -5.24 5.57 9.23
CA LEU A 144 -5.60 4.25 9.76
C LEU A 144 -7.11 4.14 10.00
N ASN A 145 -7.71 5.12 10.66
CA ASN A 145 -9.15 5.17 10.90
C ASN A 145 -9.95 5.15 9.60
N THR A 146 -9.48 5.88 8.58
CA THR A 146 -10.09 5.86 7.25
C THR A 146 -10.09 4.45 6.64
N ILE A 147 -9.00 3.70 6.78
CA ILE A 147 -8.91 2.31 6.29
C ILE A 147 -9.83 1.39 7.09
N PHE A 148 -9.84 1.51 8.43
CA PHE A 148 -10.62 0.62 9.28
C PHE A 148 -12.14 0.81 9.16
N ASN A 149 -12.58 2.01 8.79
CA ASN A 149 -13.99 2.32 8.59
C ASN A 149 -14.52 1.95 7.19
N GLN A 150 -13.70 1.36 6.32
CA GLN A 150 -14.11 0.95 4.98
C GLN A 150 -14.25 -0.58 4.88
N GLU A 151 -15.44 -1.05 4.52
CA GLU A 151 -15.67 -2.46 4.15
C GLU A 151 -15.33 -2.70 2.67
N LEU A 152 -14.03 -2.73 2.38
CA LEU A 152 -13.54 -2.94 1.01
C LEU A 152 -13.59 -4.43 0.62
N ASN A 153 -13.99 -4.69 -0.62
CA ASN A 153 -13.87 -6.00 -1.25
C ASN A 153 -12.90 -5.93 -2.42
N PHE A 154 -11.87 -6.77 -2.41
CA PHE A 154 -11.01 -6.98 -3.57
C PHE A 154 -11.61 -8.04 -4.48
N PHE A 155 -11.62 -7.75 -5.78
CA PHE A 155 -12.00 -8.66 -6.85
C PHE A 155 -11.01 -8.50 -8.01
N SER A 156 -10.59 -9.61 -8.60
CA SER A 156 -9.64 -9.67 -9.71
C SER A 156 -9.83 -10.98 -10.47
N GLY A 157 -9.67 -10.96 -11.79
CA GLY A 157 -9.81 -12.12 -12.66
C GLY A 157 -9.73 -11.71 -14.13
N MET A 158 -9.55 -12.68 -15.02
CA MET A 158 -9.70 -12.49 -16.46
C MET A 158 -10.99 -13.19 -16.90
N GLU A 159 -11.91 -12.44 -17.48
CA GLU A 159 -13.21 -12.94 -17.94
C GLU A 159 -13.51 -12.38 -19.34
N THR A 160 -14.29 -13.11 -20.12
CA THR A 160 -14.76 -12.61 -21.41
C THR A 160 -15.85 -11.55 -21.19
N PRO A 161 -15.99 -10.57 -22.12
CA PRO A 161 -17.06 -9.58 -22.04
C PRO A 161 -18.46 -10.20 -21.99
N GLU A 162 -18.69 -11.30 -22.72
CA GLU A 162 -19.94 -12.05 -22.70
C GLU A 162 -20.25 -12.59 -21.30
N ARG A 163 -19.28 -13.28 -20.69
CA ARG A 163 -19.45 -13.83 -19.34
C ARG A 163 -19.64 -12.75 -18.28
N LEU A 164 -18.93 -11.62 -18.40
CA LEU A 164 -19.14 -10.46 -17.53
C LEU A 164 -20.57 -9.92 -17.67
N GLY A 165 -21.12 -9.89 -18.88
CA GLY A 165 -22.52 -9.51 -19.15
C GLY A 165 -23.51 -10.41 -18.40
N GLU A 166 -23.36 -11.73 -18.50
CA GLU A 166 -24.20 -12.69 -17.77
C GLU A 166 -24.12 -12.52 -16.26
N ILE A 167 -22.90 -12.33 -15.72
CA ILE A 167 -22.68 -12.13 -14.30
C ILE A 167 -23.39 -10.85 -13.81
N ILE A 168 -23.32 -9.78 -14.59
CA ILE A 168 -24.01 -8.51 -14.29
C ILE A 168 -25.52 -8.72 -14.28
N GLU A 169 -26.08 -9.43 -15.27
CA GLU A 169 -27.51 -9.71 -15.35
C GLU A 169 -28.00 -10.50 -14.15
N ILE A 170 -27.31 -11.59 -13.80
CA ILE A 170 -27.66 -12.42 -12.63
C ILE A 170 -27.58 -11.60 -11.34
N ALA A 171 -26.51 -10.81 -11.17
CA ALA A 171 -26.33 -9.98 -9.98
C ALA A 171 -27.40 -8.88 -9.87
N ASN A 172 -27.87 -8.34 -11.00
CA ASN A 172 -28.86 -7.25 -11.03
C ASN A 172 -30.26 -7.67 -10.53
N ASN A 173 -30.55 -8.97 -10.48
CA ASN A 173 -31.79 -9.53 -9.94
C ASN A 173 -31.92 -9.39 -8.41
N GLU A 174 -30.84 -9.05 -7.70
CA GLU A 174 -30.87 -8.82 -6.26
C GLU A 174 -31.61 -7.52 -5.89
N LYS A 175 -32.28 -7.50 -4.73
CA LYS A 175 -33.22 -6.43 -4.34
C LYS A 175 -32.56 -5.08 -3.99
N THR A 176 -31.30 -5.09 -3.57
CA THR A 176 -30.60 -3.90 -3.04
C THR A 176 -29.20 -3.80 -3.65
N TYR A 177 -28.68 -2.59 -3.84
CA TYR A 177 -27.34 -2.37 -4.41
C TYR A 177 -26.23 -3.14 -3.70
N GLU A 178 -26.26 -3.20 -2.38
CA GLU A 178 -25.29 -3.99 -1.59
C GLU A 178 -25.32 -5.47 -1.97
N LYS A 179 -26.51 -6.09 -1.96
CA LYS A 179 -26.70 -7.48 -2.39
C LYS A 179 -26.30 -7.70 -3.85
N LYS A 180 -26.60 -6.76 -4.76
CA LYS A 180 -26.13 -6.81 -6.16
C LYS A 180 -24.61 -6.88 -6.21
N GLY A 181 -23.92 -6.01 -5.48
CA GLY A 181 -22.45 -5.99 -5.40
C GLY A 181 -21.86 -7.28 -4.83
N LEU A 182 -22.41 -7.78 -3.72
CA LEU A 182 -21.96 -9.04 -3.11
C LEU A 182 -22.20 -10.25 -4.03
N LYS A 183 -23.35 -10.29 -4.71
CA LYS A 183 -23.67 -11.35 -5.69
C LYS A 183 -22.71 -11.31 -6.87
N PHE A 184 -22.46 -10.14 -7.42
CA PHE A 184 -21.49 -9.93 -8.50
C PHE A 184 -20.09 -10.43 -8.11
N ILE A 185 -19.59 -10.02 -6.94
CA ILE A 185 -18.27 -10.45 -6.44
C ILE A 185 -18.21 -11.97 -6.24
N ASN A 186 -19.28 -12.60 -5.76
CA ASN A 186 -19.33 -14.05 -5.57
C ASN A 186 -19.34 -14.81 -6.90
N LEU A 187 -19.98 -14.26 -7.94
CA LEU A 187 -20.03 -14.86 -9.27
C LEU A 187 -18.69 -14.78 -9.99
N LEU A 188 -18.01 -13.61 -9.95
CA LEU A 188 -16.66 -13.42 -10.49
C LEU A 188 -15.58 -14.35 -9.89
N LYS A 189 -15.87 -14.97 -8.75
CA LYS A 189 -14.92 -15.86 -8.05
C LYS A 189 -15.17 -17.33 -8.34
N ARG A 190 -16.26 -17.67 -9.05
CA ARG A 190 -16.64 -19.04 -9.43
C ARG A 190 -16.51 -19.30 -10.94
N SER A 191 -16.12 -18.29 -11.70
CA SER A 191 -15.84 -18.36 -13.13
C SER A 191 -14.40 -18.75 -13.41
#